data_AF-A0A9E0G7Q7-F1
#
_entry.id   AF-A0A9E0G7Q7-F1
#
_cell.length_a   1.000
_cell.length_b   1.000
_cell.length_c   1.000
_cell.angle_alpha   90.00
_cell.angle_beta   90.00
_cell.angle_gamma   90.00
#
_symmetry.space_group_name_H-M   'P 1'
#
loop_
_entity.id
_entity.type
_entity.pdbx_description
1 polymer ?
#
loop_
_entity_poly.entity_id
_entity_poly.type
_entity_poly.pdbx_seq_one_letter_code
_entity_poly.pdbx_strand_id
1 'polypeptide(L)'
;MFNQPPKFDEFFANLANSNKTWFDNLVAVSGGKSDPVNNPLLSMFQHFFDHSKTYLETHNQFYQDQLKMWSNFNPQNQTSLAEETKKPADRRFKDADWEQNPFFAYLKQSYLGVSKQLFEFISKSDADDETKFRMEFFMRQYIDAISPSNFALTNPEVIKAMIDSKGQSMADGMRNMMDDVQNGYITMTDETQFNVGENLATTQGAVVFRNELIELIQYTPTCDKVFETPLLIVPPCINKYYILDMQESNSMVKYLVDQGYNVFLVSWKSADSSIKSYRWEEYANNGVIAAIDSVRKISGKDKVNTLGYCVGGVILTTAAILLKQRGLDWINSMGQMTTMLDHSEPGDIKAFLDRDLMKLREAKNKSGGVMSGRTISQTFSALRANDLIWNYWVNNYLLGKTPQKFDLLYWN
;
A
#
# COMPACT_ATOMS: atom_id res chain seq x y z
N MET A 1 24.38 -16.72 32.13
CA MET A 1 24.12 -18.17 32.07
C MET A 1 24.37 -18.71 30.65
N PHE A 2 25.39 -18.23 29.93
CA PHE A 2 25.73 -18.68 28.58
C PHE A 2 27.19 -19.11 28.56
N ASN A 3 27.44 -20.38 28.92
CA ASN A 3 28.79 -21.00 28.88
C ASN A 3 28.76 -22.36 28.17
N GLN A 4 27.78 -22.59 27.29
CA GLN A 4 27.82 -23.69 26.32
C GLN A 4 27.48 -23.14 24.92
N PRO A 5 28.20 -23.56 23.86
CA PRO A 5 27.82 -23.19 22.50
C PRO A 5 26.41 -23.75 22.25
N PRO A 6 25.43 -22.92 21.86
CA PRO A 6 24.10 -23.44 21.57
C PRO A 6 24.21 -24.46 20.42
N LYS A 7 23.49 -25.57 20.54
CA LYS A 7 23.38 -26.56 19.45
C LYS A 7 22.61 -25.92 18.31
N PHE A 8 23.33 -25.22 17.43
CA PHE A 8 22.78 -24.42 16.35
C PHE A 8 21.88 -25.24 15.43
N ASP A 9 22.18 -26.52 15.19
CA ASP A 9 21.35 -27.42 14.38
C ASP A 9 19.94 -27.58 14.95
N GLU A 10 19.83 -27.69 16.28
CA GLU A 10 18.57 -27.83 17.00
C GLU A 10 17.80 -26.50 17.05
N PHE A 11 18.53 -25.38 17.16
CA PHE A 11 17.96 -24.04 17.06
C PHE A 11 17.40 -23.75 15.66
N PHE A 12 18.14 -24.03 14.58
CA PHE A 12 17.68 -23.82 13.20
C PHE A 12 16.57 -24.78 12.79
N ALA A 13 16.59 -26.03 13.26
CA ALA A 13 15.47 -26.97 13.06
C ALA A 13 14.19 -26.50 13.77
N ASN A 14 14.31 -25.99 15.00
CA ASN A 14 13.19 -25.42 15.74
C ASN A 14 12.70 -24.09 15.13
N LEU A 15 13.60 -23.27 14.60
CA LEU A 15 13.30 -22.02 13.89
C LEU A 15 12.53 -22.31 12.60
N ALA A 16 12.99 -23.27 11.80
CA ALA A 16 12.33 -23.69 10.57
C ALA A 16 10.93 -24.26 10.83
N ASN A 17 10.78 -25.08 11.87
CA ASN A 17 9.48 -25.62 12.27
C ASN A 17 8.52 -24.54 12.82
N SER A 18 9.04 -23.59 13.60
CA SER A 18 8.24 -22.48 14.13
C SER A 18 7.80 -21.54 13.01
N ASN A 19 8.69 -21.22 12.07
CA ASN A 19 8.38 -20.39 10.91
C ASN A 19 7.38 -21.07 9.97
N LYS A 20 7.51 -22.38 9.75
CA LYS A 20 6.56 -23.18 8.97
C LYS A 20 5.17 -23.20 9.62
N THR A 21 5.10 -23.51 10.90
CA THR A 21 3.83 -23.56 11.64
C THR A 21 3.15 -22.20 11.68
N TRP A 22 3.92 -21.13 11.81
CA TRP A 22 3.41 -19.77 11.76
C TRP A 22 2.92 -19.37 10.36
N PHE A 23 3.66 -19.73 9.29
CA PHE A 23 3.25 -19.48 7.90
C PHE A 23 1.98 -20.27 7.52
N ASP A 24 1.91 -21.54 7.93
CA ASP A 24 0.73 -22.40 7.74
C ASP A 24 -0.50 -21.81 8.45
N ASN A 25 -0.33 -21.24 9.65
CA ASN A 25 -1.40 -20.56 10.37
C ASN A 25 -1.81 -19.24 9.72
N LEU A 26 -0.87 -18.48 9.15
CA LEU A 26 -1.16 -17.23 8.43
C LEU A 26 -1.94 -17.51 7.13
N VAL A 27 -1.56 -18.57 6.42
CA VAL A 27 -2.30 -19.10 5.25
C VAL A 27 -3.69 -19.61 5.67
N ALA A 28 -3.80 -20.31 6.80
CA ALA A 28 -5.08 -20.80 7.33
C ALA A 28 -6.02 -19.67 7.77
N VAL A 29 -5.50 -18.58 8.36
CA VAL A 29 -6.28 -17.39 8.75
C VAL A 29 -6.73 -16.59 7.51
N SER A 30 -5.99 -16.67 6.39
CA SER A 30 -6.43 -16.15 5.09
C SER A 30 -7.44 -17.05 4.36
N GLY A 31 -7.94 -18.10 5.03
CA GLY A 31 -8.66 -19.23 4.46
C GLY A 31 -9.98 -18.89 3.76
N GLY A 32 -9.91 -18.66 2.45
CA GLY A 32 -10.95 -19.01 1.49
C GLY A 32 -10.42 -20.09 0.53
N LYS A 33 -11.24 -21.07 0.15
CA LYS A 33 -10.90 -22.04 -0.91
C LYS A 33 -10.31 -21.30 -2.12
N SER A 34 -9.15 -21.76 -2.59
CA SER A 34 -8.33 -21.13 -3.60
C SER A 34 -9.07 -20.99 -4.93
N ASP A 35 -9.55 -19.80 -5.21
CA ASP A 35 -9.86 -19.34 -6.55
C ASP A 35 -8.58 -18.68 -7.09
N PRO A 36 -7.94 -19.18 -8.16
CA PRO A 36 -6.75 -18.52 -8.75
C PRO A 36 -7.04 -17.07 -9.17
N VAL A 37 -8.32 -16.70 -9.29
CA VAL A 37 -8.81 -15.33 -9.53
C VAL A 37 -8.58 -14.38 -8.34
N ASN A 38 -8.50 -14.90 -7.12
CA ASN A 38 -8.48 -14.11 -5.88
C ASN A 38 -7.15 -14.18 -5.11
N ASN A 39 -6.25 -15.13 -5.42
CA ASN A 39 -4.97 -15.25 -4.72
C ASN A 39 -3.80 -15.63 -5.65
N PRO A 40 -3.33 -14.70 -6.51
CA PRO A 40 -2.30 -14.95 -7.52
C PRO A 40 -0.92 -15.32 -6.95
N LEU A 41 -0.61 -14.89 -5.72
CA LEU A 41 0.60 -15.28 -4.98
C LEU A 41 0.68 -16.80 -4.82
N LEU A 42 -0.40 -17.42 -4.34
CA LEU A 42 -0.43 -18.85 -4.05
C LEU A 42 -0.30 -19.71 -5.32
N SER A 43 -0.94 -19.31 -6.43
CA SER A 43 -0.80 -20.00 -7.71
C SER A 43 0.59 -19.88 -8.32
N MET A 44 1.26 -18.73 -8.14
CA MET A 44 2.64 -18.55 -8.58
C MET A 44 3.60 -19.44 -7.79
N PHE A 45 3.40 -19.58 -6.47
CA PHE A 45 4.19 -20.49 -5.64
C PHE A 45 4.05 -21.95 -6.10
N GLN A 46 2.82 -22.39 -6.40
CA GLN A 46 2.58 -23.74 -6.91
C GLN A 46 3.37 -23.98 -8.21
N HIS A 47 3.34 -23.02 -9.13
CA HIS A 47 4.10 -23.10 -10.37
C HIS A 47 5.63 -23.03 -10.19
N PHE A 48 6.10 -22.24 -9.22
CA PHE A 48 7.53 -22.12 -8.87
C PHE A 48 8.08 -23.42 -8.27
N PHE A 49 7.31 -24.10 -7.42
CA PHE A 49 7.70 -25.39 -6.82
C PHE A 49 7.59 -26.58 -7.79
N ASP A 50 6.69 -26.50 -8.78
CA ASP A 50 6.49 -27.56 -9.77
C ASP A 50 7.64 -27.67 -10.81
N HIS A 51 8.48 -26.64 -11.00
CA HIS A 51 9.58 -26.61 -11.97
C HIS A 51 10.98 -26.81 -11.33
N SER A 52 11.07 -27.77 -10.40
CA SER A 52 12.13 -27.95 -9.40
C SER A 52 13.50 -28.51 -9.84
N LYS A 53 13.82 -28.64 -11.13
CA LYS A 53 15.14 -29.19 -11.52
C LYS A 53 16.32 -28.23 -11.30
N THR A 54 16.13 -26.92 -11.46
CA THR A 54 17.17 -25.91 -11.25
C THR A 54 17.33 -25.50 -9.77
N TYR A 55 16.30 -25.78 -8.95
CA TYR A 55 16.27 -25.48 -7.52
C TYR A 55 17.28 -26.33 -6.74
N LEU A 56 17.42 -27.62 -7.05
CA LEU A 56 18.29 -28.55 -6.31
C LEU A 56 19.78 -28.26 -6.46
N GLU A 57 20.23 -27.76 -7.61
CA GLU A 57 21.62 -27.37 -7.85
C GLU A 57 21.97 -26.06 -7.14
N THR A 58 21.03 -25.10 -7.14
CA THR A 58 21.19 -23.79 -6.49
C THR A 58 21.10 -23.92 -4.96
N HIS A 59 20.30 -24.86 -4.46
CA HIS A 59 20.16 -25.17 -3.03
C HIS A 59 21.43 -25.78 -2.43
N ASN A 60 22.13 -26.64 -3.17
CA ASN A 60 23.42 -27.19 -2.74
C ASN A 60 24.52 -26.12 -2.70
N GLN A 61 24.52 -25.20 -3.68
CA GLN A 61 25.42 -24.05 -3.70
C GLN A 61 25.12 -23.10 -2.52
N PHE A 62 23.85 -22.85 -2.22
CA PHE A 62 23.41 -22.08 -1.06
C PHE A 62 23.91 -22.69 0.25
N TYR A 63 23.73 -23.99 0.49
CA TYR A 63 24.25 -24.64 1.70
C TYR A 63 25.78 -24.59 1.80
N GLN A 64 26.49 -24.76 0.69
CA GLN A 64 27.95 -24.62 0.63
C GLN A 64 28.38 -23.18 0.97
N ASP A 65 27.66 -22.18 0.46
CA ASP A 65 27.94 -20.77 0.71
C ASP A 65 27.59 -20.37 2.16
N GLN A 66 26.50 -20.90 2.72
CA GLN A 66 26.15 -20.73 4.14
C GLN A 66 27.20 -21.35 5.08
N LEU A 67 27.69 -22.55 4.76
CA LEU A 67 28.74 -23.22 5.51
C LEU A 67 30.10 -22.52 5.36
N LYS A 68 30.41 -21.97 4.19
CA LYS A 68 31.61 -21.12 3.96
C LYS A 68 31.51 -19.79 4.70
N MET A 69 30.36 -19.13 4.68
CA MET A 69 30.12 -17.89 5.42
C MET A 69 30.25 -18.11 6.92
N TRP A 70 29.68 -19.21 7.43
CA TRP A 70 29.79 -19.60 8.83
C TRP A 70 31.23 -19.97 9.24
N SER A 71 31.93 -20.78 8.44
CA SER A 71 33.31 -21.19 8.73
C SER A 71 34.34 -20.05 8.59
N ASN A 72 34.06 -19.06 7.74
CA ASN A 72 34.87 -17.86 7.59
C ASN A 72 34.53 -16.75 8.60
N PHE A 73 33.45 -16.92 9.40
CA PHE A 73 33.07 -15.99 10.47
C PHE A 73 33.96 -16.18 11.72
N ASN A 74 35.27 -16.06 11.53
CA ASN A 74 36.25 -15.99 12.60
C ASN A 74 36.37 -14.51 13.05
N PRO A 75 36.20 -14.17 14.34
CA PRO A 75 36.22 -12.78 14.83
C PRO A 75 37.51 -11.99 14.50
N GLN A 76 38.58 -12.67 14.05
CA GLN A 76 39.86 -12.06 13.71
C GLN A 76 40.03 -11.70 12.22
N ASN A 77 39.14 -12.15 11.32
CA ASN A 77 39.20 -11.82 9.89
C ASN A 77 38.08 -10.85 9.49
N GLN A 78 37.94 -9.74 10.22
CA GLN A 78 37.21 -8.58 9.72
C GLN A 78 38.01 -7.90 8.60
N THR A 79 38.16 -8.57 7.47
CA THR A 79 38.50 -7.87 6.23
C THR A 79 37.21 -7.20 5.76
N SER A 80 37.22 -5.88 5.89
CA SER A 80 36.24 -4.95 5.35
C SER A 80 35.73 -5.37 3.97
N LEU A 81 34.52 -5.92 3.90
CA LEU A 81 33.70 -5.87 2.69
C LEU A 81 32.90 -4.56 2.72
N ALA A 82 33.64 -3.46 2.80
CA ALA A 82 33.10 -2.13 2.59
C ALA A 82 33.27 -1.80 1.11
N GLU A 83 32.43 -2.38 0.26
CA GLU A 83 32.19 -1.87 -1.10
C GLU A 83 30.98 -2.57 -1.74
N GLU A 84 29.77 -2.19 -1.35
CA GLU A 84 28.64 -2.24 -2.27
C GLU A 84 27.82 -0.95 -2.13
N THR A 85 28.07 -0.04 -3.08
CA THR A 85 27.17 0.97 -3.67
C THR A 85 26.07 1.60 -2.82
N LYS A 86 26.07 2.94 -2.80
CA LYS A 86 25.04 3.89 -2.28
C LYS A 86 23.59 3.54 -2.67
N LYS A 87 23.02 2.45 -2.16
CA LYS A 87 21.57 2.28 -2.02
C LYS A 87 21.17 2.83 -0.65
N PRO A 88 19.97 3.42 -0.50
CA PRO A 88 19.46 3.77 0.83
C PRO A 88 19.49 2.50 1.69
N ALA A 89 20.08 2.60 2.88
CA ALA A 89 20.21 1.48 3.80
C ALA A 89 18.82 0.91 4.11
N ASP A 90 18.67 -0.41 4.01
CA ASP A 90 17.42 -1.10 4.34
C ASP A 90 17.08 -0.83 5.83
N ARG A 91 16.00 -0.08 6.04
CA ARG A 91 15.60 0.45 7.35
C ARG A 91 15.29 -0.66 8.37
N ARG A 92 15.02 -1.88 7.90
CA ARG A 92 14.81 -3.07 8.76
C ARG A 92 16.04 -3.43 9.58
N PHE A 93 17.23 -3.10 9.08
CA PHE A 93 18.51 -3.45 9.70
C PHE A 93 19.17 -2.25 10.40
N LYS A 94 18.37 -1.32 10.95
CA LYS A 94 18.84 -0.07 11.60
C LYS A 94 19.52 -0.27 12.97
N ASP A 95 19.19 -1.35 13.69
CA ASP A 95 19.76 -1.63 15.01
C ASP A 95 21.24 -2.01 14.87
N ALA A 96 22.09 -1.46 15.74
CA ALA A 96 23.53 -1.67 15.69
C ALA A 96 23.94 -3.15 15.82
N ASP A 97 23.12 -3.98 16.48
CA ASP A 97 23.40 -5.40 16.65
C ASP A 97 23.41 -6.15 15.32
N TRP A 98 22.72 -5.65 14.29
CA TRP A 98 22.78 -6.22 12.94
C TRP A 98 24.19 -6.17 12.31
N GLU A 99 25.09 -5.37 12.88
CA GLU A 99 26.48 -5.25 12.44
C GLU A 99 27.46 -5.68 13.54
N GLN A 100 27.15 -5.39 14.80
CA GLN A 100 28.05 -5.63 15.94
C GLN A 100 27.96 -7.05 16.49
N ASN A 101 26.80 -7.71 16.38
CA ASN A 101 26.61 -9.05 16.89
C ASN A 101 26.86 -10.10 15.79
N PRO A 102 27.82 -11.02 15.96
CA PRO A 102 28.14 -12.06 14.97
C PRO A 102 26.95 -12.85 14.44
N PHE A 103 26.00 -13.19 15.31
CA PHE A 103 24.83 -13.97 14.95
C PHE A 103 23.87 -13.17 14.06
N PHE A 104 23.52 -11.94 14.45
CA PHE A 104 22.62 -11.09 13.67
C PHE A 104 23.27 -10.61 12.36
N ALA A 105 24.57 -10.33 12.37
CA ALA A 105 25.34 -10.01 11.17
C ALA A 105 25.31 -11.17 10.16
N TYR A 106 25.49 -12.42 10.62
CA TYR A 106 25.35 -13.60 9.77
C TYR A 106 23.93 -13.74 9.20
N LEU A 107 22.89 -13.60 10.04
CA LEU A 107 21.49 -13.68 9.57
C LEU A 107 21.18 -12.63 8.50
N LYS A 108 21.61 -11.38 8.71
CA LYS A 108 21.46 -10.29 7.73
C LYS A 108 22.16 -10.62 6.42
N GLN A 109 23.43 -11.03 6.48
CA GLN A 109 24.22 -11.35 5.28
C GLN A 109 23.67 -12.57 4.53
N SER A 110 23.26 -13.61 5.24
CA SER A 110 22.62 -14.80 4.68
C SER A 110 21.34 -14.44 3.93
N TYR A 111 20.45 -13.69 4.58
CA TYR A 111 19.21 -13.20 3.97
C TYR A 111 19.47 -12.35 2.71
N LEU A 112 20.40 -11.39 2.77
CA LEU A 112 20.73 -10.54 1.63
C LEU A 112 21.34 -11.35 0.47
N GLY A 113 22.15 -12.36 0.79
CA GLY A 113 22.72 -13.29 -0.18
C GLY A 113 21.64 -14.11 -0.92
N VAL A 114 20.71 -14.73 -0.18
CA VAL A 114 19.57 -15.46 -0.77
C VAL A 114 18.73 -14.54 -1.63
N SER A 115 18.43 -13.35 -1.12
CA SER A 115 17.62 -12.37 -1.83
C SER A 115 18.25 -12.01 -3.18
N LYS A 116 19.56 -11.76 -3.20
CA LYS A 116 20.32 -11.47 -4.42
C LYS A 116 20.26 -12.65 -5.41
N GLN A 117 20.46 -13.89 -4.93
CA GLN A 117 20.42 -15.09 -5.77
C GLN A 117 19.03 -15.33 -6.39
N LEU A 118 17.96 -15.13 -5.63
CA LEU A 118 16.58 -15.29 -6.13
C LEU A 118 16.26 -14.28 -7.24
N PHE A 119 16.69 -13.02 -7.09
CA PHE A 119 16.53 -12.03 -8.16
C PHE A 119 17.42 -12.31 -9.37
N GLU A 120 18.66 -12.78 -9.17
CA GLU A 120 19.53 -13.21 -10.27
C GLU A 120 18.96 -14.41 -11.04
N PHE A 121 18.27 -15.33 -10.35
CA PHE A 121 17.59 -16.44 -10.99
C PHE A 121 16.45 -15.97 -11.90
N ILE A 122 15.65 -15.00 -11.44
CA ILE A 122 14.55 -14.44 -12.24
C ILE A 122 15.11 -13.69 -13.46
N SER A 123 16.15 -12.87 -13.28
CA SER A 123 16.72 -12.09 -14.38
C SER A 123 17.34 -12.97 -15.49
N LYS A 124 17.93 -14.12 -15.11
CA LYS A 124 18.51 -15.12 -16.03
C LYS A 124 17.49 -16.09 -16.64
N SER A 125 16.21 -16.04 -16.26
CA SER A 125 15.19 -16.92 -16.84
C SER A 125 14.92 -16.60 -18.31
N ASP A 126 14.40 -17.57 -19.07
CA ASP A 126 13.99 -17.40 -20.47
C ASP A 126 12.58 -16.79 -20.63
N ALA A 127 11.96 -16.35 -19.54
CA ALA A 127 10.63 -15.76 -19.56
C ALA A 127 10.63 -14.39 -20.29
N ASP A 128 9.48 -14.00 -20.84
CA ASP A 128 9.26 -12.68 -21.41
C ASP A 128 9.30 -11.58 -20.33
N ASP A 129 9.47 -10.32 -20.75
CA ASP A 129 9.64 -9.18 -19.85
C ASP A 129 8.44 -8.96 -18.91
N GLU A 130 7.21 -9.23 -19.35
CA GLU A 130 6.00 -9.07 -18.53
C GLU A 130 5.94 -10.15 -17.43
N THR A 131 6.27 -11.39 -17.80
CA THR A 131 6.38 -12.49 -16.84
C THR A 131 7.52 -12.25 -15.85
N LYS A 132 8.71 -11.82 -16.30
CA LYS A 132 9.83 -11.48 -15.42
C LYS A 132 9.47 -10.38 -14.43
N PHE A 133 8.84 -9.31 -14.90
CA PHE A 133 8.37 -8.21 -14.04
C PHE A 133 7.44 -8.71 -12.93
N ARG A 134 6.45 -9.56 -13.27
CA ARG A 134 5.55 -10.18 -12.29
C ARG A 134 6.31 -11.06 -11.31
N MET A 135 7.23 -11.88 -11.80
CA MET A 135 8.05 -12.75 -10.96
C MET A 135 8.89 -11.93 -9.97
N GLU A 136 9.56 -10.87 -10.44
CA GLU A 136 10.33 -9.97 -9.58
C GLU A 136 9.46 -9.27 -8.54
N PHE A 137 8.28 -8.78 -8.93
CA PHE A 137 7.35 -8.14 -8.02
C PHE A 137 6.94 -9.08 -6.88
N PHE A 138 6.44 -10.28 -7.19
CA PHE A 138 6.00 -11.23 -6.16
C PHE A 138 7.17 -11.83 -5.37
N MET A 139 8.33 -12.03 -6.00
CA MET A 139 9.54 -12.47 -5.29
C MET A 139 9.99 -11.44 -4.25
N ARG A 140 9.87 -10.15 -4.55
CA ARG A 140 10.12 -9.08 -3.57
C ARG A 140 9.19 -9.22 -2.36
N GLN A 141 7.90 -9.44 -2.58
CA GLN A 141 6.92 -9.66 -1.49
C GLN A 141 7.32 -10.86 -0.62
N TYR A 142 7.74 -11.96 -1.25
CA TYR A 142 8.19 -13.17 -0.54
C TYR A 142 9.45 -12.92 0.28
N ILE A 143 10.48 -12.35 -0.35
CA ILE A 143 11.75 -11.99 0.31
C ILE A 143 11.46 -11.08 1.52
N ASP A 144 10.61 -10.08 1.33
CA ASP A 144 10.25 -9.17 2.40
C ASP A 144 9.52 -9.85 3.55
N ALA A 145 8.70 -10.86 3.28
CA ALA A 145 8.01 -11.66 4.29
C ALA A 145 8.95 -12.52 5.13
N ILE A 146 9.94 -13.14 4.50
CA ILE A 146 10.90 -14.03 5.17
C ILE A 146 12.06 -13.27 5.82
N SER A 147 12.03 -11.94 5.84
CA SER A 147 13.08 -11.13 6.46
C SER A 147 13.28 -11.53 7.93
N PRO A 148 14.52 -11.76 8.40
CA PRO A 148 14.78 -12.11 9.80
C PRO A 148 14.36 -10.99 10.78
N SER A 149 14.20 -9.76 10.28
CA SER A 149 13.66 -8.65 11.08
C SER A 149 12.17 -8.80 11.43
N ASN A 150 11.43 -9.66 10.73
CA ASN A 150 9.99 -9.85 10.96
C ASN A 150 9.67 -10.89 12.05
N PHE A 151 10.67 -11.51 12.67
CA PHE A 151 10.44 -12.56 13.66
C PHE A 151 11.07 -12.20 15.02
N ALA A 152 10.33 -12.49 16.09
CA ALA A 152 10.71 -12.08 17.44
C ALA A 152 12.07 -12.63 17.90
N LEU A 153 12.42 -13.85 17.49
CA LEU A 153 13.65 -14.53 17.93
C LEU A 153 14.88 -14.21 17.07
N THR A 154 14.70 -13.48 15.97
CA THR A 154 15.79 -13.10 15.06
C THR A 154 15.91 -11.60 14.89
N ASN A 155 15.07 -10.81 15.57
CA ASN A 155 15.12 -9.36 15.57
C ASN A 155 15.74 -8.84 16.89
N PRO A 156 16.92 -8.19 16.85
CA PRO A 156 17.58 -7.69 18.05
C PRO A 156 16.76 -6.62 18.78
N GLU A 157 16.04 -5.74 18.08
CA GLU A 157 15.18 -4.71 18.68
C GLU A 157 14.05 -5.38 19.49
N VAL A 158 13.45 -6.45 18.96
CA VAL A 158 12.38 -7.20 19.63
C VAL A 158 12.89 -7.98 20.84
N ILE A 159 14.04 -8.63 20.71
CA ILE A 159 14.64 -9.38 21.82
C ILE A 159 15.00 -8.43 22.97
N LYS A 160 15.63 -7.28 22.66
CA LYS A 160 15.93 -6.25 23.65
C LYS A 160 14.66 -5.75 24.32
N ALA A 161 13.64 -5.37 23.54
CA ALA A 161 12.37 -4.89 24.08
C ALA A 161 11.67 -5.94 24.96
N MET A 162 11.69 -7.22 24.59
CA MET A 162 11.13 -8.30 25.39
C MET A 162 11.86 -8.46 26.73
N ILE A 163 13.20 -8.38 26.73
CA ILE A 163 14.01 -8.48 27.95
C ILE A 163 13.79 -7.25 28.84
N ASP A 164 13.91 -6.06 28.29
CA ASP A 164 13.82 -4.78 29.01
C ASP A 164 12.43 -4.58 29.63
N SER A 165 11.38 -4.96 28.89
CA SER A 165 9.98 -4.89 29.36
C SER A 165 9.54 -6.11 30.18
N LYS A 166 10.41 -7.10 30.40
CA LYS A 166 10.09 -8.38 31.05
C LYS A 166 8.87 -9.09 30.41
N GLY A 167 8.75 -8.99 29.09
CA GLY A 167 7.68 -9.61 28.30
C GLY A 167 6.41 -8.75 28.14
N GLN A 168 6.34 -7.57 28.76
CA GLN A 168 5.17 -6.69 28.64
C GLN A 168 4.94 -6.25 27.19
N SER A 169 6.00 -5.96 26.43
CA SER A 169 5.90 -5.58 25.01
C SER A 169 5.22 -6.65 24.15
N MET A 170 5.45 -7.93 24.43
CA MET A 170 4.78 -9.03 23.74
C MET A 170 3.32 -9.17 24.16
N ALA A 171 3.02 -8.99 25.45
CA ALA A 171 1.65 -9.04 25.94
C ALA A 171 0.80 -7.93 25.32
N ASP A 172 1.35 -6.72 25.21
CA ASP A 172 0.70 -5.59 24.56
C ASP A 172 0.51 -5.86 23.05
N GLY A 173 1.52 -6.40 22.38
CA GLY A 173 1.43 -6.76 20.96
C GLY A 173 0.41 -7.86 20.65
N MET A 174 0.26 -8.85 21.53
CA MET A 174 -0.81 -9.86 21.41
C MET A 174 -2.20 -9.25 21.59
N ARG A 175 -2.37 -8.26 22.48
CA ARG A 175 -3.64 -7.53 22.61
C ARG A 175 -3.98 -6.79 21.32
N ASN A 176 -3.02 -6.04 20.78
CA ASN A 176 -3.18 -5.35 19.50
C ASN A 176 -3.59 -6.33 18.38
N MET A 177 -2.94 -7.50 18.28
CA MET A 177 -3.30 -8.52 17.29
C MET A 177 -4.72 -9.07 17.49
N MET A 178 -5.14 -9.30 18.74
CA MET A 178 -6.50 -9.76 19.04
C MET A 178 -7.56 -8.73 18.66
N ASP A 179 -7.28 -7.44 18.94
CA ASP A 179 -8.18 -6.34 18.57
C ASP A 179 -8.29 -6.22 17.04
N ASP A 180 -7.18 -6.30 16.30
CA ASP A 180 -7.16 -6.24 14.84
C ASP A 180 -7.89 -7.45 14.20
N VAL A 181 -7.75 -8.64 14.78
CA VAL A 181 -8.51 -9.84 14.35
C VAL A 181 -10.02 -9.65 14.56
N GLN A 182 -10.43 -9.02 15.66
CA GLN A 182 -11.85 -8.72 15.94
C GLN A 182 -12.39 -7.66 14.98
N ASN A 183 -11.61 -6.63 14.67
CA ASN A 183 -11.98 -5.56 13.73
C ASN A 183 -11.98 -6.05 12.27
N GLY A 184 -11.21 -7.09 11.96
CA GLY A 184 -11.13 -7.70 10.62
C GLY A 184 -10.28 -6.89 9.62
N TYR A 185 -9.43 -6.00 10.12
CA TYR A 185 -8.41 -5.25 9.40
C TYR A 185 -7.27 -4.87 10.35
N ILE A 186 -6.13 -4.48 9.79
CA ILE A 186 -4.92 -4.10 10.55
C ILE A 186 -5.01 -2.63 10.93
N THR A 187 -4.99 -2.29 12.22
CA THR A 187 -5.21 -0.92 12.72
C THR A 187 -3.94 -0.07 12.65
N MET A 188 -3.68 0.54 11.50
CA MET A 188 -2.43 1.28 11.25
C MET A 188 -2.26 2.60 12.04
N THR A 189 -3.33 3.13 12.63
CA THR A 189 -3.31 4.33 13.47
C THR A 189 -4.36 4.25 14.59
N ASP A 190 -4.25 5.09 15.62
CA ASP A 190 -5.28 5.20 16.66
C ASP A 190 -6.54 5.89 16.11
N GLU A 191 -7.50 5.08 15.67
CA GLU A 191 -8.74 5.53 15.03
C GLU A 191 -9.68 6.27 16.00
N THR A 192 -9.54 6.06 17.30
CA THR A 192 -10.40 6.72 18.32
C THR A 192 -10.19 8.23 18.37
N GLN A 193 -9.10 8.70 17.78
CA GLN A 193 -8.69 10.10 17.78
C GLN A 193 -9.21 10.86 16.56
N PHE A 194 -9.83 10.20 15.58
CA PHE A 194 -10.22 10.80 14.31
C PHE A 194 -11.71 10.61 14.02
N ASN A 195 -12.39 11.72 13.78
CA ASN A 195 -13.81 11.81 13.46
C ASN A 195 -13.98 12.78 12.29
N VAL A 196 -14.41 12.24 11.14
CA VAL A 196 -14.70 13.04 9.94
C VAL A 196 -15.87 13.98 10.25
N GLY A 197 -15.66 15.28 10.01
CA GLY A 197 -16.58 16.37 10.33
C GLY A 197 -16.35 17.01 11.69
N GLU A 198 -15.56 16.40 12.58
CA GLU A 198 -15.22 16.99 13.90
C GLU A 198 -13.76 17.44 13.97
N ASN A 199 -12.82 16.62 13.50
CA ASN A 199 -11.39 16.94 13.51
C ASN A 199 -10.63 16.57 12.21
N LEU A 200 -11.33 15.94 11.27
CA LEU A 200 -10.90 15.79 9.87
C LEU A 200 -11.99 16.35 8.95
N ALA A 201 -11.62 16.90 7.80
CA ALA A 201 -12.57 17.50 6.85
C ALA A 201 -13.44 18.60 7.49
N THR A 202 -12.81 19.48 8.27
CA THR A 202 -13.50 20.50 9.08
C THR A 202 -13.56 21.87 8.42
N THR A 203 -13.08 22.01 7.18
CA THR A 203 -13.19 23.27 6.44
C THR A 203 -14.67 23.59 6.22
N GLN A 204 -15.09 24.76 6.69
CA GLN A 204 -16.49 25.16 6.68
C GLN A 204 -17.03 25.22 5.25
N GLY A 205 -18.22 24.63 5.03
CA GLY A 205 -18.85 24.55 3.73
C GLY A 205 -20.24 23.94 3.80
N ALA A 206 -20.90 23.86 2.65
CA ALA A 206 -22.23 23.28 2.53
C ALA A 206 -22.36 22.44 1.25
N VAL A 207 -23.20 21.39 1.31
CA VAL A 207 -23.63 20.66 0.12
C VAL A 207 -24.60 21.54 -0.67
N VAL A 208 -24.19 21.96 -1.86
CA VAL A 208 -24.95 22.88 -2.74
C VAL A 208 -25.61 22.18 -3.92
N PHE A 209 -25.21 20.94 -4.20
CA PHE A 209 -25.85 20.08 -5.19
C PHE A 209 -25.66 18.61 -4.79
N ARG A 210 -26.64 17.77 -5.10
CA ARG A 210 -26.58 16.32 -4.87
C ARG A 210 -27.32 15.61 -5.99
N ASN A 211 -26.75 14.50 -6.46
CA ASN A 211 -27.44 13.52 -7.29
C ASN A 211 -27.12 12.10 -6.80
N GLU A 212 -27.38 11.08 -7.62
CA GLU A 212 -27.19 9.69 -7.29
C GLU A 212 -25.72 9.28 -7.09
N LEU A 213 -24.77 10.07 -7.61
CA LEU A 213 -23.34 9.75 -7.62
C LEU A 213 -22.49 10.68 -6.76
N ILE A 214 -22.85 11.96 -6.66
CA ILE A 214 -22.03 12.98 -6.02
C ILE A 214 -22.83 13.88 -5.10
N GLU A 215 -22.13 14.38 -4.09
CA GLU A 215 -22.43 15.64 -3.43
C GLU A 215 -21.39 16.68 -3.89
N LEU A 216 -21.85 17.88 -4.20
CA LEU A 216 -20.98 19.01 -4.48
C LEU A 216 -20.94 19.91 -3.24
N ILE A 217 -19.76 20.06 -2.67
CA ILE A 217 -19.52 20.92 -1.53
C ILE A 217 -19.01 22.26 -2.04
N GLN A 218 -19.61 23.36 -1.60
CA GLN A 218 -19.02 24.70 -1.72
C GLN A 218 -18.48 25.10 -0.34
N TYR A 219 -17.21 25.48 -0.28
CA TYR A 219 -16.61 25.94 0.97
C TYR A 219 -16.91 27.41 1.21
N THR A 220 -17.09 27.77 2.49
CA THR A 220 -17.36 29.13 2.92
C THR A 220 -16.11 29.99 2.73
N PRO A 221 -16.17 31.08 1.95
CA PRO A 221 -15.03 31.99 1.79
C PRO A 221 -14.55 32.56 3.13
N THR A 222 -13.23 32.63 3.32
CA THR A 222 -12.61 33.23 4.51
C THR A 222 -12.04 34.63 4.24
N CYS A 223 -12.13 35.12 2.99
CA CYS A 223 -11.63 36.41 2.53
C CYS A 223 -12.78 37.34 2.09
N ASP A 224 -12.61 38.65 2.30
CA ASP A 224 -13.57 39.68 1.84
C ASP A 224 -13.77 39.70 0.32
N LYS A 225 -12.73 39.30 -0.42
CA LYS A 225 -12.72 39.18 -1.88
C LYS A 225 -12.17 37.82 -2.27
N VAL A 226 -12.77 37.25 -3.31
CA VAL A 226 -12.34 35.98 -3.91
C VAL A 226 -12.08 36.14 -5.40
N PHE A 227 -11.32 35.21 -5.97
CA PHE A 227 -11.17 35.11 -7.42
C PHE A 227 -12.53 34.88 -8.09
N GLU A 228 -12.77 35.61 -9.17
CA GLU A 228 -14.04 35.61 -9.89
C GLU A 228 -14.35 34.24 -10.52
N THR A 229 -13.34 33.58 -11.09
CA THR A 229 -13.48 32.23 -11.66
C THR A 229 -13.37 31.18 -10.56
N PRO A 230 -14.40 30.35 -10.34
CA PRO A 230 -14.39 29.34 -9.28
C PRO A 230 -13.41 28.20 -9.58
N LEU A 231 -13.02 27.49 -8.53
CA LEU A 231 -12.18 26.30 -8.60
C LEU A 231 -12.99 25.05 -8.21
N LEU A 232 -13.12 24.09 -9.13
CA LEU A 232 -13.70 22.78 -8.87
C LEU A 232 -12.61 21.72 -8.70
N ILE A 233 -12.60 21.06 -7.55
CA ILE A 233 -11.70 19.95 -7.24
C ILE A 233 -12.43 18.62 -7.47
N VAL A 234 -11.80 17.75 -8.26
CA VAL A 234 -12.27 16.39 -8.57
C VAL A 234 -11.29 15.38 -7.93
N PRO A 235 -11.58 14.91 -6.71
CA PRO A 235 -10.76 13.93 -6.01
C PRO A 235 -10.91 12.51 -6.62
N PRO A 236 -10.07 11.55 -6.22
CA PRO A 236 -10.27 10.14 -6.59
C PRO A 236 -11.56 9.59 -5.99
N CYS A 237 -12.11 8.57 -6.65
CA CYS A 237 -13.24 7.78 -6.16
C CYS A 237 -12.82 6.39 -5.64
N ILE A 238 -11.51 6.18 -5.42
CA ILE A 238 -10.93 4.95 -4.84
C ILE A 238 -11.03 5.02 -3.31
N ASN A 239 -10.37 6.03 -2.72
CA ASN A 239 -10.52 6.43 -1.33
C ASN A 239 -11.33 7.72 -1.23
N LYS A 240 -11.67 8.15 -0.02
CA LYS A 240 -12.54 9.33 0.21
C LYS A 240 -11.80 10.64 -0.08
N TYR A 241 -12.56 11.69 -0.39
CA TYR A 241 -12.02 12.98 -0.84
C TYR A 241 -11.15 13.72 0.19
N TYR A 242 -11.34 13.43 1.48
CA TYR A 242 -10.80 14.26 2.56
C TYR A 242 -9.28 14.15 2.72
N ILE A 243 -8.58 13.35 1.91
CA ILE A 243 -7.12 13.49 1.72
C ILE A 243 -6.71 14.91 1.30
N LEU A 244 -7.62 15.64 0.65
CA LEU A 244 -7.43 17.04 0.25
C LEU A 244 -7.89 18.03 1.34
N ASP A 245 -8.57 17.55 2.38
CA ASP A 245 -9.10 18.33 3.50
C ASP A 245 -8.94 17.52 4.80
N MET A 246 -7.68 17.26 5.18
CA MET A 246 -7.34 16.43 6.34
C MET A 246 -7.56 17.21 7.65
N GLN A 247 -6.52 17.43 8.44
CA GLN A 247 -6.56 18.36 9.56
C GLN A 247 -6.35 19.79 9.05
N GLU A 248 -6.65 20.78 9.90
CA GLU A 248 -6.49 22.19 9.56
C GLU A 248 -5.07 22.52 9.07
N SER A 249 -4.04 21.97 9.72
CA SER A 249 -2.63 22.23 9.42
C SER A 249 -2.14 21.64 8.09
N ASN A 250 -2.86 20.68 7.52
CA ASN A 250 -2.48 19.99 6.28
C ASN A 250 -3.64 19.90 5.26
N SER A 251 -4.65 20.76 5.39
CA SER A 251 -5.76 20.86 4.43
C SER A 251 -5.40 21.75 3.24
N MET A 252 -5.37 21.14 2.04
CA MET A 252 -5.22 21.87 0.78
C MET A 252 -6.45 22.72 0.48
N VAL A 253 -7.65 22.18 0.78
CA VAL A 253 -8.91 22.90 0.60
C VAL A 253 -8.91 24.19 1.42
N LYS A 254 -8.61 24.10 2.73
CA LYS A 254 -8.52 25.27 3.61
C LYS A 254 -7.52 26.28 3.06
N TYR A 255 -6.32 25.83 2.71
CA TYR A 255 -5.31 26.69 2.13
C TYR A 255 -5.83 27.45 0.91
N LEU A 256 -6.50 26.78 -0.03
CA LEU A 256 -7.06 27.41 -1.23
C LEU A 256 -8.17 28.43 -0.91
N VAL A 257 -9.05 28.10 0.04
CA VAL A 257 -10.09 29.03 0.51
C VAL A 257 -9.45 30.27 1.13
N ASP A 258 -8.43 30.10 1.97
CA ASP A 258 -7.68 31.19 2.61
C ASP A 258 -6.85 32.02 1.61
N GLN A 259 -6.49 31.46 0.46
CA GLN A 259 -5.89 32.21 -0.66
C GLN A 259 -6.93 33.00 -1.49
N GLY A 260 -8.22 32.92 -1.14
CA GLY A 260 -9.29 33.63 -1.83
C GLY A 260 -9.86 32.92 -3.05
N TYR A 261 -9.68 31.60 -3.20
CA TYR A 261 -10.42 30.85 -4.22
C TYR A 261 -11.87 30.60 -3.77
N ASN A 262 -12.83 30.71 -4.70
CA ASN A 262 -14.17 30.14 -4.50
C ASN A 262 -14.12 28.64 -4.80
N VAL A 263 -13.91 27.84 -3.76
CA VAL A 263 -13.61 26.40 -3.88
C VAL A 263 -14.88 25.55 -3.82
N PHE A 264 -15.00 24.66 -4.79
CA PHE A 264 -15.97 23.58 -4.83
C PHE A 264 -15.24 22.24 -4.88
N LEU A 265 -15.82 21.20 -4.29
CA LEU A 265 -15.26 19.86 -4.29
C LEU A 265 -16.33 18.81 -4.52
N VAL A 266 -16.02 17.82 -5.36
CA VAL A 266 -16.86 16.64 -5.58
C VAL A 266 -16.63 15.62 -4.48
N SER A 267 -17.66 15.28 -3.70
CA SER A 267 -17.67 14.16 -2.77
C SER A 267 -18.39 12.97 -3.43
N TRP A 268 -17.64 11.91 -3.71
CA TRP A 268 -18.16 10.71 -4.39
C TRP A 268 -18.96 9.83 -3.43
N LYS A 269 -20.10 9.31 -3.89
CA LYS A 269 -20.85 8.28 -3.20
C LYS A 269 -20.06 6.96 -3.20
N SER A 270 -19.93 6.32 -2.03
CA SER A 270 -19.41 4.95 -1.94
C SER A 270 -20.34 3.97 -2.66
N ALA A 271 -19.79 3.07 -3.46
CA ALA A 271 -20.59 2.15 -4.26
C ALA A 271 -21.43 1.20 -3.39
N ASP A 272 -22.71 1.09 -3.74
CA ASP A 272 -23.68 0.18 -3.17
C ASP A 272 -24.52 -0.47 -4.29
N SER A 273 -25.52 -1.27 -3.92
CA SER A 273 -26.39 -1.94 -4.90
C SER A 273 -27.16 -0.98 -5.82
N SER A 274 -27.35 0.28 -5.44
CA SER A 274 -28.07 1.28 -6.26
C SER A 274 -27.27 1.77 -7.46
N ILE A 275 -25.93 1.74 -7.38
CA ILE A 275 -25.04 2.16 -8.47
C ILE A 275 -24.22 1.01 -9.07
N LYS A 276 -24.59 -0.25 -8.79
CA LYS A 276 -23.87 -1.45 -9.26
C LYS A 276 -23.75 -1.58 -10.80
N SER A 277 -24.59 -0.87 -11.54
CA SER A 277 -24.58 -0.85 -13.01
C SER A 277 -23.84 0.35 -13.60
N TYR A 278 -23.34 1.27 -12.76
CA TYR A 278 -22.66 2.47 -13.22
C TYR A 278 -21.33 2.09 -13.86
N ARG A 279 -21.04 2.76 -14.96
CA ARG A 279 -19.83 2.62 -15.77
C ARG A 279 -19.06 3.93 -15.73
N TRP A 280 -17.91 3.95 -16.39
CA TRP A 280 -17.06 5.13 -16.49
C TRP A 280 -17.80 6.39 -16.99
N GLU A 281 -18.76 6.20 -17.90
CA GLU A 281 -19.54 7.29 -18.50
C GLU A 281 -20.46 7.99 -17.50
N GLU A 282 -21.03 7.30 -16.50
CA GLU A 282 -21.79 7.94 -15.42
C GLU A 282 -20.89 8.83 -14.55
N TYR A 283 -19.64 8.41 -14.27
CA TYR A 283 -18.70 9.24 -13.51
C TYR A 283 -18.31 10.52 -14.26
N ALA A 284 -18.17 10.44 -15.58
CA ALA A 284 -17.92 11.62 -16.40
C ALA A 284 -19.15 12.52 -16.50
N ASN A 285 -20.33 11.97 -16.81
CA ASN A 285 -21.56 12.74 -17.05
C ASN A 285 -22.24 13.20 -15.76
N ASN A 286 -22.59 12.26 -14.88
CA ASN A 286 -23.33 12.51 -13.66
C ASN A 286 -22.41 12.93 -12.50
N GLY A 287 -21.10 12.68 -12.61
CA GLY A 287 -20.10 13.23 -11.70
C GLY A 287 -19.58 14.58 -12.18
N VAL A 288 -18.51 14.55 -12.98
CA VAL A 288 -17.72 15.76 -13.28
C VAL A 288 -18.49 16.79 -14.10
N ILE A 289 -19.18 16.40 -15.18
CA ILE A 289 -19.90 17.36 -16.03
C ILE A 289 -21.06 18.00 -15.25
N ALA A 290 -21.82 17.21 -14.48
CA ALA A 290 -22.87 17.72 -13.60
C ALA A 290 -22.32 18.69 -12.53
N ALA A 291 -21.15 18.39 -11.95
CA ALA A 291 -20.48 19.29 -11.03
C ALA A 291 -20.06 20.61 -11.70
N ILE A 292 -19.40 20.56 -12.87
CA ILE A 292 -19.00 21.77 -13.62
C ILE A 292 -20.22 22.63 -13.94
N ASP A 293 -21.31 22.03 -14.44
CA ASP A 293 -22.55 22.75 -14.74
C ASP A 293 -23.16 23.40 -13.48
N SER A 294 -23.18 22.68 -12.36
CA SER A 294 -23.66 23.20 -11.08
C SER A 294 -22.81 24.37 -10.58
N VAL A 295 -21.48 24.27 -10.64
CA VAL A 295 -20.57 25.36 -10.26
C VAL A 295 -20.80 26.60 -11.13
N ARG A 296 -20.97 26.45 -12.44
CA ARG A 296 -21.29 27.58 -13.35
C ARG A 296 -22.58 28.27 -12.96
N LYS A 297 -23.65 27.49 -12.73
CA LYS A 297 -24.97 28.00 -12.32
C LYS A 297 -24.92 28.73 -10.98
N ILE A 298 -24.20 28.20 -10.01
CA ILE A 298 -24.07 28.79 -8.66
C ILE A 298 -23.20 30.06 -8.69
N SER A 299 -22.06 30.02 -9.39
CA SER A 299 -21.12 31.15 -9.45
C SER A 299 -21.54 32.25 -10.43
N GLY A 300 -22.48 31.97 -11.34
CA GLY A 300 -22.83 32.86 -12.44
C GLY A 300 -21.72 33.05 -13.47
N LYS A 301 -20.75 32.13 -13.53
CA LYS A 301 -19.62 32.17 -14.48
C LYS A 301 -19.76 31.17 -15.59
N ASP A 302 -19.37 31.57 -16.79
CA ASP A 302 -19.39 30.70 -17.96
C ASP A 302 -18.30 29.64 -17.95
N LYS A 303 -17.20 29.86 -17.21
CA LYS A 303 -16.09 28.93 -17.13
C LYS A 303 -15.64 28.69 -15.69
N VAL A 304 -15.03 27.53 -15.48
CA VAL A 304 -14.56 27.05 -14.17
C VAL A 304 -13.10 26.60 -14.28
N ASN A 305 -12.28 26.92 -13.28
CA ASN A 305 -10.97 26.28 -13.13
C ASN A 305 -11.16 24.90 -12.53
N THR A 306 -10.54 23.86 -13.05
CA THR A 306 -10.67 22.49 -12.55
C THR A 306 -9.33 21.94 -12.07
N LEU A 307 -9.37 21.13 -11.01
CA LEU A 307 -8.21 20.41 -10.49
C LEU A 307 -8.58 18.94 -10.29
N GLY A 308 -7.92 18.04 -11.01
CA GLY A 308 -8.09 16.60 -10.86
C GLY A 308 -6.98 15.98 -10.02
N TYR A 309 -7.33 15.06 -9.11
CA TYR A 309 -6.36 14.31 -8.30
C TYR A 309 -6.47 12.80 -8.55
N CYS A 310 -5.34 12.14 -8.85
CA CYS A 310 -5.28 10.69 -9.07
C CYS A 310 -6.31 10.24 -10.13
N VAL A 311 -7.14 9.21 -9.87
CA VAL A 311 -8.17 8.77 -10.83
C VAL A 311 -9.21 9.85 -11.12
N GLY A 312 -9.45 10.79 -10.19
CA GLY A 312 -10.31 11.95 -10.41
C GLY A 312 -9.83 12.83 -11.56
N GLY A 313 -8.51 12.90 -11.77
CA GLY A 313 -7.91 13.58 -12.92
C GLY A 313 -8.12 12.87 -14.25
N VAL A 314 -8.18 11.53 -14.25
CA VAL A 314 -8.50 10.73 -15.45
C VAL A 314 -9.97 10.91 -15.83
N ILE A 315 -10.87 10.90 -14.84
CA ILE A 315 -12.30 11.18 -15.04
C ILE A 315 -12.50 12.62 -15.54
N LEU A 316 -11.81 13.60 -14.94
CA LEU A 316 -11.84 15.00 -15.36
C LEU A 316 -11.34 15.17 -16.81
N THR A 317 -10.28 14.48 -17.19
CA THR A 317 -9.77 14.50 -18.57
C THR A 317 -10.81 13.94 -19.55
N THR A 318 -11.46 12.83 -19.20
CA THR A 318 -12.54 12.25 -20.00
C THR A 318 -13.70 13.23 -20.16
N ALA A 319 -14.13 13.86 -19.06
CA ALA A 319 -15.19 14.85 -19.05
C ALA A 319 -14.84 16.09 -19.91
N ALA A 320 -13.60 16.58 -19.84
CA ALA A 320 -13.13 17.70 -20.66
C ALA A 320 -13.19 17.38 -22.16
N ILE A 321 -12.82 16.15 -22.56
CA ILE A 321 -12.93 15.68 -23.95
C ILE A 321 -14.40 15.65 -24.39
N LEU A 322 -15.28 15.10 -23.55
CA LEU A 322 -16.72 15.04 -23.85
C LEU A 322 -17.34 16.45 -23.98
N LEU A 323 -16.99 17.39 -23.11
CA LEU A 323 -17.43 18.78 -23.20
C LEU A 323 -17.00 19.43 -24.51
N LYS A 324 -15.73 19.25 -24.89
CA LYS A 324 -15.20 19.77 -26.17
C LYS A 324 -15.93 19.15 -27.37
N GLN A 325 -16.19 17.84 -27.35
CA GLN A 325 -16.94 17.15 -28.42
C GLN A 325 -18.39 17.64 -28.51
N ARG A 326 -18.98 18.07 -27.40
CA ARG A 326 -20.32 18.67 -27.33
C ARG A 326 -20.34 20.17 -27.69
N GLY A 327 -19.19 20.77 -28.01
CA GLY A 327 -19.08 22.21 -28.28
C GLY A 327 -19.25 23.09 -27.05
N LEU A 328 -19.03 22.55 -25.85
CA LEU A 328 -19.20 23.24 -24.58
C LEU A 328 -17.85 23.71 -24.02
N ASP A 329 -17.61 25.02 -24.07
CA ASP A 329 -16.37 25.65 -23.58
C ASP A 329 -16.53 26.12 -22.12
N TRP A 330 -16.60 25.16 -21.20
CA TRP A 330 -16.93 25.38 -19.78
C TRP A 330 -15.71 25.36 -18.83
N ILE A 331 -14.54 24.96 -19.31
CA ILE A 331 -13.32 24.85 -18.50
C ILE A 331 -12.36 26.00 -18.88
N ASN A 332 -12.00 26.82 -17.90
CA ASN A 332 -11.05 27.93 -18.09
C ASN A 332 -9.59 27.43 -18.04
N SER A 333 -9.28 26.62 -17.04
CA SER A 333 -7.98 25.95 -16.88
C SER A 333 -8.17 24.59 -16.23
N MET A 334 -7.28 23.64 -16.51
CA MET A 334 -7.31 22.30 -15.93
C MET A 334 -5.95 21.96 -15.31
N GLY A 335 -5.92 21.76 -13.99
CA GLY A 335 -4.77 21.25 -13.24
C GLY A 335 -4.86 19.75 -13.02
N GLN A 336 -3.71 19.08 -12.95
CA GLN A 336 -3.59 17.64 -12.70
C GLN A 336 -2.59 17.39 -11.58
N MET A 337 -3.04 16.73 -10.51
CA MET A 337 -2.23 16.37 -9.36
C MET A 337 -2.07 14.86 -9.31
N THR A 338 -0.83 14.39 -9.48
CA THR A 338 -0.46 12.95 -9.47
C THR A 338 -1.43 12.08 -10.29
N THR A 339 -1.79 12.56 -11.47
CA THR A 339 -2.71 11.89 -12.40
C THR A 339 -1.91 11.26 -13.52
N MET A 340 -2.10 9.96 -13.74
CA MET A 340 -1.55 9.26 -14.90
C MET A 340 -2.49 9.43 -16.08
N LEU A 341 -1.99 9.93 -17.21
CA LEU A 341 -2.76 10.00 -18.47
C LEU A 341 -2.29 8.93 -19.45
N ASP A 342 -0.96 8.84 -19.63
CA ASP A 342 -0.32 7.71 -20.29
C ASP A 342 -0.14 6.56 -19.30
N HIS A 343 -0.83 5.45 -19.56
CA HIS A 343 -0.80 4.24 -18.73
C HIS A 343 0.10 3.14 -19.31
N SER A 344 0.96 3.46 -20.28
CA SER A 344 1.91 2.50 -20.87
C SER A 344 2.87 1.90 -19.84
N GLU A 345 3.30 2.72 -18.87
CA GLU A 345 4.17 2.32 -17.75
C GLU A 345 3.51 2.64 -16.39
N PRO A 346 2.54 1.82 -15.93
CA PRO A 346 1.72 2.15 -14.76
C PRO A 346 2.40 1.83 -13.43
N GLY A 347 3.67 1.41 -13.46
CA GLY A 347 4.43 0.95 -12.29
C GLY A 347 4.00 -0.43 -11.79
N ASP A 348 4.21 -0.68 -10.50
CA ASP A 348 4.02 -2.00 -9.86
C ASP A 348 2.61 -2.55 -9.96
N ILE A 349 1.59 -1.70 -10.18
CA ILE A 349 0.21 -2.15 -10.39
C ILE A 349 0.09 -3.09 -11.59
N LYS A 350 1.00 -2.97 -12.57
CA LYS A 350 1.10 -3.89 -13.72
C LYS A 350 1.19 -5.35 -13.29
N ALA A 351 1.79 -5.65 -12.12
CA ALA A 351 1.94 -7.02 -11.65
C ALA A 351 0.60 -7.70 -11.31
N PHE A 352 -0.44 -6.91 -11.02
CA PHE A 352 -1.80 -7.39 -10.72
C PHE A 352 -2.72 -7.40 -11.94
N LEU A 353 -2.27 -6.86 -13.07
CA LEU A 353 -3.06 -6.75 -14.30
C LEU A 353 -2.85 -7.98 -15.18
N ASP A 354 -3.61 -9.05 -14.91
CA ASP A 354 -3.64 -10.23 -15.77
C ASP A 354 -4.81 -10.12 -16.78
N ARG A 355 -4.51 -10.16 -18.08
CA ARG A 355 -5.51 -9.98 -19.15
C ARG A 355 -6.56 -11.08 -19.16
N ASP A 356 -6.19 -12.32 -18.85
CA ASP A 356 -7.14 -13.43 -18.87
C ASP A 356 -8.03 -13.39 -17.63
N LEU A 357 -7.48 -12.96 -16.49
CA LEU A 357 -8.25 -12.63 -15.29
C LEU A 357 -9.27 -11.50 -15.56
N MET A 358 -8.88 -10.45 -16.29
CA MET A 358 -9.79 -9.38 -16.66
C MET A 358 -10.93 -9.88 -17.56
N LYS A 359 -10.65 -10.69 -18.58
CA LYS A 359 -11.69 -11.29 -19.44
C LYS A 359 -12.68 -12.15 -18.63
N LEU A 360 -12.18 -12.92 -17.66
CA LEU A 360 -13.04 -13.72 -16.77
C LEU A 360 -13.95 -12.82 -15.92
N ARG A 361 -13.41 -11.71 -15.40
CA ARG A 361 -14.20 -10.71 -14.66
C ARG A 361 -15.23 -10.04 -15.54
N GLU A 362 -14.88 -9.64 -16.76
CA GLU A 362 -15.81 -9.06 -17.75
C GLU A 362 -16.94 -10.02 -18.10
N ALA A 363 -16.63 -11.30 -18.29
CA ALA A 363 -17.64 -12.34 -18.56
C ALA A 363 -18.61 -12.53 -17.39
N LYS A 364 -18.11 -12.46 -16.14
CA LYS A 364 -18.90 -12.62 -14.91
C LYS A 364 -19.70 -11.36 -14.55
N ASN A 365 -19.19 -10.17 -14.87
CA ASN A 365 -19.77 -8.87 -14.51
C ASN A 365 -20.79 -8.31 -15.51
N LYS A 366 -21.32 -9.13 -16.44
CA LYS A 366 -22.34 -8.66 -17.39
C LYS A 366 -23.60 -8.10 -16.72
N SER A 367 -23.90 -8.49 -15.48
CA SER A 367 -25.03 -8.00 -14.66
C SER A 367 -24.68 -6.84 -13.72
N GLY A 368 -23.47 -6.28 -13.81
CA GLY A 368 -22.95 -5.30 -12.86
C GLY A 368 -22.47 -5.92 -11.55
N GLY A 369 -21.99 -5.09 -10.63
CA GLY A 369 -21.47 -5.53 -9.34
C GLY A 369 -20.90 -4.39 -8.50
N VAL A 370 -20.61 -4.69 -7.24
CA VAL A 370 -19.93 -3.77 -6.33
C VAL A 370 -18.60 -4.40 -5.95
N MET A 371 -17.51 -3.68 -6.18
CA MET A 371 -16.19 -4.10 -5.72
C MET A 371 -16.03 -3.68 -4.26
N SER A 372 -15.65 -4.63 -3.39
CA SER A 372 -15.44 -4.30 -1.98
C SER A 372 -14.24 -3.37 -1.81
N GLY A 373 -14.37 -2.35 -0.95
CA GLY A 373 -13.26 -1.47 -0.60
C GLY A 373 -12.06 -2.24 -0.02
N ARG A 374 -12.31 -3.36 0.67
CA ARG A 374 -11.27 -4.26 1.18
C ARG A 374 -10.39 -4.83 0.06
N THR A 375 -11.00 -5.30 -1.03
CA THR A 375 -10.24 -5.84 -2.19
C THR A 375 -9.38 -4.76 -2.84
N ILE A 376 -9.92 -3.55 -2.97
CA ILE A 376 -9.20 -2.39 -3.52
C ILE A 376 -8.02 -2.04 -2.62
N SER A 377 -8.27 -1.82 -1.33
CA SER A 377 -7.25 -1.46 -0.33
C SER A 377 -6.14 -2.51 -0.22
N GLN A 378 -6.47 -3.81 -0.26
CA GLN A 378 -5.47 -4.89 -0.27
C GLN A 378 -4.56 -4.84 -1.49
N THR A 379 -5.11 -4.55 -2.68
CA THR A 379 -4.32 -4.43 -3.90
C THR A 379 -3.35 -3.25 -3.81
N PHE A 380 -3.81 -2.09 -3.31
CA PHE A 380 -2.96 -0.91 -3.14
C PHE A 380 -1.92 -1.07 -2.02
N SER A 381 -2.28 -1.72 -0.91
CA SER A 381 -1.36 -1.97 0.21
C SER A 381 -0.23 -2.94 -0.18
N ALA A 382 -0.54 -3.95 -1.00
CA ALA A 382 0.45 -4.89 -1.52
C ALA A 382 1.51 -4.22 -2.43
N LEU A 383 1.20 -3.08 -3.05
CA LEU A 383 2.18 -2.30 -3.83
C LEU A 383 3.30 -1.71 -2.94
N ARG A 384 3.09 -1.60 -1.62
CA ARG A 384 4.08 -1.07 -0.66
C ARG A 384 4.19 -1.90 0.61
N ALA A 385 4.30 -3.23 0.47
CA ALA A 385 4.28 -4.15 1.60
C ALA A 385 5.35 -3.90 2.68
N ASN A 386 6.56 -3.47 2.32
CA ASN A 386 7.60 -3.17 3.31
C ASN A 386 7.21 -2.05 4.28
N ASP A 387 6.64 -0.96 3.75
CA ASP A 387 6.29 0.21 4.54
C ASP A 387 4.95 0.04 5.25
N LEU A 388 3.98 -0.64 4.62
CA LEU A 388 2.60 -0.71 5.10
C LEU A 388 2.23 -2.01 5.83
N ILE A 389 2.97 -3.11 5.63
CA ILE A 389 2.67 -4.41 6.25
C ILE A 389 3.74 -4.77 7.29
N TRP A 390 5.00 -4.90 6.86
CA TRP A 390 6.06 -5.43 7.72
C TRP A 390 6.50 -4.45 8.81
N ASN A 391 6.51 -3.16 8.52
CA ASN A 391 6.77 -2.13 9.53
C ASN A 391 5.75 -2.19 10.67
N TYR A 392 4.46 -2.30 10.32
CA TYR A 392 3.38 -2.41 11.28
C TYR A 392 3.47 -3.71 12.08
N TRP A 393 3.69 -4.84 11.39
CA TRP A 393 3.86 -6.14 12.02
C TRP A 393 4.91 -6.12 13.15
N VAL A 394 6.09 -5.56 12.86
CA VAL A 394 7.18 -5.48 13.84
C VAL A 394 6.84 -4.50 14.98
N ASN A 395 6.38 -3.29 14.66
CA ASN A 395 6.16 -2.29 15.70
C ASN A 395 4.95 -2.60 16.59
N ASN A 396 3.83 -3.02 16.02
CA ASN A 396 2.58 -3.15 16.75
C ASN A 396 2.43 -4.50 17.43
N TYR A 397 2.85 -5.59 16.78
CA TYR A 397 2.65 -6.93 17.31
C TYR A 397 3.89 -7.49 18.01
N LEU A 398 5.10 -7.23 17.51
CA LEU A 398 6.31 -7.75 18.15
C LEU A 398 6.84 -6.84 19.26
N LEU A 399 6.79 -5.52 19.04
CA LEU A 399 7.26 -4.53 20.01
C LEU A 399 6.15 -3.99 20.91
N GLY A 400 4.88 -4.33 20.65
CA GLY A 400 3.74 -3.87 21.44
C GLY A 400 3.55 -2.35 21.43
N LYS A 401 4.11 -1.65 20.43
CA LYS A 401 3.98 -0.20 20.34
C LYS A 401 2.57 0.15 19.89
N THR A 402 2.02 1.20 20.48
CA THR A 402 0.77 1.79 20.01
C THR A 402 1.02 2.43 18.64
N PRO A 403 0.12 2.20 17.65
CA PRO A 403 0.24 2.84 16.36
C PRO A 403 0.28 4.37 16.52
N GLN A 404 1.17 5.05 15.78
CA GLN A 404 1.26 6.51 15.86
C GLN A 404 -0.03 7.17 15.36
N LYS A 405 -0.36 8.33 15.95
CA LYS A 405 -1.44 9.19 15.47
C LYS A 405 -1.05 9.74 14.10
N PHE A 406 -1.61 9.18 13.05
CA PHE A 406 -1.26 9.54 11.69
C PHE A 406 -2.51 9.49 10.83
N ASP A 407 -3.03 10.67 10.57
CA ASP A 407 -4.26 10.93 9.84
C ASP A 407 -4.26 10.29 8.43
N LEU A 408 -3.11 10.27 7.75
CA LEU A 408 -2.95 9.60 6.45
C LEU A 408 -3.20 8.09 6.51
N LEU A 409 -2.90 7.43 7.63
CA LEU A 409 -3.19 6.01 7.81
C LEU A 409 -4.64 5.75 8.21
N TYR A 410 -5.32 6.71 8.84
CA TYR A 410 -6.77 6.65 9.09
C TYR A 410 -7.56 6.80 7.79
N TRP A 411 -7.07 7.65 6.88
CA TRP A 411 -7.70 7.87 5.58
C TRP A 411 -7.59 6.67 4.62
N ASN A 412 -6.47 5.95 4.67
CA ASN A 412 -6.14 4.84 3.77
C ASN A 412 -6.91 3.57 4.12
#